data_AF-A0A8B6FSX5-F1
#
_entry.id   AF-A0A8B6FSX5-F1
#
_cell.length_a   1.000
_cell.length_b   1.000
_cell.length_c   1.000
_cell.angle_alpha   90.00
_cell.angle_beta   90.00
_cell.angle_gamma   90.00
#
_symmetry.space_group_name_H-M   'P 1'
#
loop_
_entity.id
_entity.type
_entity.pdbx_description
1 polymer ?
#
loop_
_entity_poly.entity_id
_entity_poly.type
_entity_poly.pdbx_seq_one_letter_code
_entity_poly.pdbx_strand_id
1 'polypeptide(L)'
;MITTWTSSISSESKSLLTCSKFHFEEKVLEKLVRLEHKMELFEEKMKTMESSMSKKLKRMDEIEKETETLTETMLDKQLQIETRINDSYQEIINNFKTQSNNETTLYGEKMDSLFDSLSLKSQTLSEAEKERERKIVSMQRDSHEEHKRFQRDAGEKRNSCFLSFRPSSQALSSKEIVIFDGIWTNVGKGYEPITVIFKAPQPGLYHFTAVVMPSSGSTLSLYLHHNELQITRS
;
A
#
# COMPACT_ATOMS: atom_id res chain seq x y z
N MET A 1 -8.41 67.70 53.84
CA MET A 1 -6.94 67.71 54.01
C MET A 1 -6.40 66.62 53.10
N ILE A 2 -5.75 67.00 51.99
CA ILE A 2 -5.23 66.09 50.96
C ILE A 2 -3.74 65.94 51.22
N THR A 3 -3.26 64.72 51.47
CA THR A 3 -1.83 64.42 51.59
C THR A 3 -1.37 63.69 50.34
N THR A 4 -0.63 64.38 49.50
CA THR A 4 0.13 63.79 48.38
C THR A 4 1.43 63.19 48.90
N TRP A 5 1.63 61.90 48.66
CA TRP A 5 2.89 61.20 48.90
C TRP A 5 3.72 61.24 47.61
N THR A 6 4.77 62.06 47.59
CA THR A 6 5.82 61.96 46.56
C THR A 6 6.97 61.13 47.15
N SER A 7 7.02 59.84 46.79
CA SER A 7 8.17 59.00 47.12
C SER A 7 9.28 59.22 46.09
N SER A 8 10.37 59.85 46.53
CA SER A 8 11.61 59.93 45.78
C SER A 8 12.24 58.54 45.70
N ILE A 9 12.12 57.90 44.54
CA ILE A 9 12.78 56.63 44.24
C ILE A 9 14.30 56.87 44.17
N SER A 10 15.00 56.33 45.16
CA SER A 10 16.47 56.27 45.26
C SER A 10 17.11 55.71 43.98
N SER A 11 18.26 56.26 43.60
CA SER A 11 19.09 55.85 42.46
C SER A 11 19.56 54.39 42.49
N GLU A 12 19.48 53.70 43.64
CA GLU A 12 19.87 52.29 43.79
C GLU A 12 18.85 51.29 43.24
N SER A 13 17.56 51.64 43.15
CA SER A 13 16.57 50.71 42.58
C SER A 13 16.64 50.63 41.05
N LYS A 14 17.21 51.64 40.39
CA LYS A 14 17.37 51.67 38.93
C LYS A 14 18.46 50.72 38.41
N SER A 15 19.50 50.42 39.21
CA SER A 15 20.58 49.50 38.81
C SER A 15 20.20 48.01 38.95
N LEU A 16 19.33 47.68 39.91
CA LEU A 16 18.79 46.32 40.09
C LEU A 16 17.82 45.93 38.98
N LEU A 17 17.00 46.88 38.50
CA LEU A 17 16.10 46.70 37.36
C LEU A 17 16.85 46.49 36.04
N THR A 18 18.00 47.14 35.85
CA THR A 18 18.82 46.93 34.65
C THR A 18 19.52 45.57 34.65
N CYS A 19 20.01 45.08 35.80
CA CYS A 19 20.65 43.76 35.89
C CYS A 19 19.67 42.61 35.57
N SER A 20 18.41 42.70 36.04
CA SER A 20 17.36 41.74 35.71
C SER A 20 16.97 41.77 34.22
N LYS A 21 17.07 42.93 33.56
CA LYS A 21 16.77 43.08 32.15
C LYS A 21 17.83 42.41 31.27
N PHE A 22 19.11 42.66 31.55
CA PHE A 22 20.22 42.02 30.81
C PHE A 22 20.21 40.49 30.95
N HIS A 23 19.90 39.97 32.15
CA HIS A 23 19.79 38.52 32.36
C HIS A 23 18.63 37.89 31.59
N PHE A 24 17.51 38.61 31.44
CA PHE A 24 16.38 38.15 30.63
C PHE A 24 16.73 38.14 29.13
N GLU A 25 17.36 39.21 28.63
CA GLU A 25 17.79 39.32 27.24
C GLU A 25 18.81 38.22 26.88
N GLU A 26 19.76 37.93 27.75
CA GLU A 26 20.74 36.85 27.59
C GLU A 26 20.07 35.47 27.47
N LYS A 27 19.08 35.16 28.33
CA LYS A 27 18.31 33.91 28.26
C LYS A 27 17.45 33.80 27.01
N VAL A 28 16.97 34.92 26.47
CA VAL A 28 16.23 34.93 25.21
C VAL A 28 17.17 34.66 24.04
N LEU A 29 18.35 35.27 24.02
CA LEU A 29 19.40 35.03 23.02
C LEU A 29 19.86 33.57 23.03
N GLU A 30 20.13 32.98 24.20
CA GLU A 30 20.52 31.57 24.31
C GLU A 30 19.45 30.64 23.72
N LYS A 31 18.17 30.91 24.00
CA LYS A 31 17.05 30.14 23.43
C LYS A 31 16.95 30.31 21.91
N LEU A 32 17.20 31.50 21.38
CA LEU A 32 17.20 31.78 19.94
C LEU A 32 18.31 31.01 19.22
N VAL A 33 19.54 31.08 19.73
CA VAL A 33 20.69 30.33 19.18
C VAL A 33 20.42 28.83 19.21
N ARG A 34 19.85 28.32 20.31
CA ARG A 34 19.47 26.90 20.40
C ARG A 34 18.36 26.51 19.43
N LEU A 35 17.45 27.43 19.11
CA LEU A 35 16.39 27.21 18.14
C LEU A 35 16.95 27.17 16.72
N GLU A 36 17.83 28.11 16.37
CA GLU A 36 18.52 28.21 15.09
C GLU A 36 19.30 26.91 14.79
N HIS A 37 20.10 26.44 15.75
CA HIS A 37 20.82 25.18 15.58
C HIS A 37 19.90 23.97 15.40
N LYS A 38 18.73 23.93 16.07
CA LYS A 38 17.74 22.88 15.86
C LYS A 38 17.12 22.94 14.47
N MET A 39 16.92 24.14 13.93
CA MET A 39 16.42 24.33 12.57
C MET A 39 17.44 23.85 11.53
N GLU A 40 18.72 24.17 11.71
CA GLU A 40 19.79 23.67 10.83
C GLU A 40 19.85 22.14 10.79
N LEU A 41 19.83 21.49 11.96
CA LEU A 41 19.79 20.02 12.06
C LEU A 41 18.55 19.41 11.41
N PHE A 42 17.42 20.12 11.46
CA PHE A 42 16.19 19.69 10.82
C PHE A 42 16.29 19.80 9.29
N GLU A 43 16.85 20.88 8.78
CA GLU A 43 17.09 21.07 7.34
C GLU A 43 18.01 19.99 6.76
N GLU A 44 19.10 19.62 7.45
CA GLU A 44 19.98 18.54 7.00
C GLU A 44 19.26 17.18 6.94
N LYS A 45 18.42 16.88 7.93
CA LYS A 45 17.60 15.67 7.94
C LYS A 45 16.59 15.67 6.79
N MET A 46 15.96 16.82 6.53
CA MET A 46 15.04 16.98 5.41
C MET A 46 15.74 16.74 4.06
N LYS A 47 16.93 17.32 3.85
CA LYS A 47 17.73 17.09 2.63
C LYS A 47 18.09 15.61 2.44
N THR A 48 18.47 14.94 3.53
CA THR A 48 18.80 13.51 3.50
C THR A 48 17.57 12.66 3.16
N MET A 49 16.43 12.98 3.77
CA MET A 49 15.16 12.31 3.51
C MET A 49 14.71 12.52 2.07
N GLU A 50 14.80 13.74 1.55
CA GLU A 50 14.48 14.09 0.17
C GLU A 50 15.33 13.28 -0.82
N SER A 51 16.65 13.22 -0.62
CA SER A 51 17.55 12.40 -1.45
C SER A 51 17.19 10.92 -1.42
N SER A 52 16.84 10.38 -0.24
CA SER A 52 16.41 8.99 -0.09
C SER A 52 15.09 8.71 -0.80
N MET A 53 14.12 9.62 -0.66
CA MET A 53 12.81 9.52 -1.31
C MET A 53 12.93 9.60 -2.82
N SER A 54 13.71 10.55 -3.37
CA SER A 54 13.93 10.65 -4.81
C SER A 54 14.55 9.38 -5.39
N LYS A 55 15.49 8.73 -4.68
CA LYS A 55 16.06 7.45 -5.12
C LYS A 55 15.02 6.31 -5.12
N LYS A 56 14.17 6.26 -4.09
CA LYS A 56 13.09 5.26 -4.02
C LYS A 56 12.04 5.48 -5.11
N LEU A 57 11.70 6.73 -5.40
CA LEU A 57 10.72 7.08 -6.43
C LEU A 57 11.20 6.63 -7.82
N LYS A 58 12.47 6.89 -8.16
CA LYS A 58 13.06 6.41 -9.42
C LYS A 58 13.01 4.88 -9.55
N ARG A 59 13.29 4.15 -8.47
CA ARG A 59 13.19 2.68 -8.47
C ARG A 59 11.74 2.20 -8.62
N MET A 60 10.78 2.92 -8.05
CA MET A 60 9.36 2.61 -8.24
C MET A 60 8.95 2.81 -9.69
N ASP A 61 9.35 3.91 -10.32
CA ASP A 61 9.05 4.17 -11.75
C ASP A 61 9.68 3.08 -12.65
N GLU A 62 10.90 2.63 -12.33
CA GLU A 62 11.56 1.53 -13.04
C GLU A 62 10.77 0.22 -12.90
N ILE A 63 10.34 -0.13 -11.69
CA ILE A 63 9.54 -1.34 -11.43
C ILE A 63 8.18 -1.24 -12.11
N GLU A 64 7.51 -0.09 -12.05
CA GLU A 64 6.21 0.13 -12.69
C GLU A 64 6.32 -0.11 -14.21
N LYS A 65 7.34 0.47 -14.85
CA LYS A 65 7.60 0.26 -16.26
C LYS A 65 7.90 -1.20 -16.61
N GLU A 66 8.70 -1.88 -15.78
CA GLU A 66 8.95 -3.32 -15.97
C GLU A 66 7.65 -4.14 -15.87
N THR A 67 6.79 -3.82 -14.90
CA THR A 67 5.51 -4.52 -14.75
C THR A 67 4.56 -4.27 -15.92
N GLU A 68 4.49 -3.04 -16.45
CA GLU A 68 3.69 -2.72 -17.64
C GLU A 68 4.15 -3.55 -18.84
N THR A 69 5.46 -3.56 -19.13
CA THR A 69 6.00 -4.35 -20.25
C THR A 69 5.75 -5.85 -20.09
N LEU A 70 5.83 -6.38 -18.87
CA LEU A 70 5.49 -7.77 -18.60
C LEU A 70 4.00 -8.04 -18.87
N THR A 71 3.10 -7.15 -18.46
CA THR A 71 1.67 -7.31 -18.70
C THR A 71 1.31 -7.25 -20.18
N GLU A 72 1.90 -6.33 -20.94
CA GLU A 72 1.70 -6.23 -22.39
C GLU A 72 2.17 -7.50 -23.11
N THR A 73 3.37 -8.00 -22.78
CA THR A 73 3.90 -9.22 -23.39
C THR A 73 3.08 -10.47 -23.03
N MET A 74 2.49 -10.52 -21.83
CA MET A 74 1.56 -11.58 -21.46
C MET A 74 0.28 -11.51 -22.29
N LEU A 75 -0.27 -10.31 -22.48
CA LEU A 75 -1.52 -10.11 -23.22
C LEU A 75 -1.36 -10.43 -24.71
N ASP A 76 -0.23 -10.05 -25.31
CA ASP A 76 0.11 -10.39 -26.69
C ASP A 76 0.24 -11.91 -26.89
N LYS A 77 0.94 -12.59 -25.97
CA LYS A 77 1.03 -14.07 -26.00
C LYS A 77 -0.33 -14.73 -25.86
N GLN A 78 -1.21 -14.19 -25.02
CA GLN A 78 -2.56 -14.72 -24.85
C GLN A 78 -3.39 -14.55 -26.13
N LEU A 79 -3.33 -13.37 -26.75
CA LEU A 79 -3.99 -13.10 -28.02
C LEU A 79 -3.46 -14.00 -29.14
N GLN A 80 -2.14 -14.23 -29.19
CA GLN A 80 -1.52 -15.14 -30.16
C GLN A 80 -2.02 -16.58 -30.00
N ILE A 81 -2.16 -17.06 -28.76
CA ILE A 81 -2.73 -18.39 -28.48
C ILE A 81 -4.18 -18.45 -28.94
N GLU A 82 -4.99 -17.44 -28.61
CA GLU A 82 -6.40 -17.38 -28.99
C GLU A 82 -6.58 -17.38 -30.52
N THR A 83 -5.75 -16.62 -31.23
CA THR A 83 -5.74 -16.57 -32.70
C THR A 83 -5.38 -17.93 -33.29
N ARG A 84 -4.32 -18.58 -32.79
CA ARG A 84 -3.92 -19.92 -33.26
C ARG A 84 -5.02 -20.96 -33.04
N ILE A 85 -5.72 -20.89 -31.91
CA ILE A 85 -6.83 -21.78 -31.61
C ILE A 85 -7.99 -21.54 -32.58
N ASN A 86 -8.36 -20.28 -32.79
CA ASN A 86 -9.44 -19.93 -33.71
C ASN A 86 -9.14 -20.36 -35.15
N ASP A 87 -7.92 -20.10 -35.63
CA ASP A 87 -7.49 -20.51 -36.97
C ASP A 87 -7.57 -22.04 -37.13
N SER A 88 -7.09 -22.78 -36.12
CA SER A 88 -7.20 -24.24 -36.10
C SER A 88 -8.65 -24.73 -36.12
N TYR A 89 -9.57 -24.05 -35.42
CA TYR A 89 -10.99 -24.40 -35.46
C TYR A 89 -11.61 -24.12 -36.84
N GLN A 90 -11.28 -23.00 -37.47
CA GLN A 90 -11.78 -22.67 -38.80
C GLN A 90 -11.26 -23.65 -39.85
N GLU A 91 -10.00 -24.09 -39.75
CA GLU A 91 -9.44 -25.13 -40.62
C GLU A 91 -10.21 -26.45 -40.49
N ILE A 92 -10.51 -26.89 -39.26
CA ILE A 92 -11.31 -28.09 -39.01
C ILE A 92 -12.71 -27.97 -39.64
N ILE A 93 -13.38 -26.82 -39.46
CA ILE A 93 -14.71 -26.56 -40.02
C ILE A 93 -14.67 -26.59 -41.56
N ASN A 94 -13.67 -25.97 -42.17
CA ASN A 94 -13.52 -25.92 -43.63
C ASN A 94 -13.20 -27.30 -44.22
N ASN A 95 -12.36 -28.08 -43.55
CA ASN A 95 -12.11 -29.47 -43.91
C ASN A 95 -13.40 -30.28 -43.84
N PHE A 96 -14.21 -30.12 -42.80
CA PHE A 96 -15.50 -30.81 -42.68
C PHE A 96 -16.49 -30.43 -43.80
N LYS A 97 -16.61 -29.12 -44.10
CA LYS A 97 -17.52 -28.61 -45.15
C LYS A 97 -17.12 -29.06 -46.56
N THR A 98 -15.82 -29.10 -46.86
CA THR A 98 -15.32 -29.51 -48.18
C THR A 98 -15.44 -31.03 -48.39
N GLN A 99 -15.38 -31.81 -47.31
CA GLN A 99 -15.40 -33.27 -47.37
C GLN A 99 -16.81 -33.86 -47.35
N SER A 100 -17.80 -33.19 -46.75
CA SER A 100 -19.23 -33.57 -46.72
C SER A 100 -19.87 -33.83 -48.10
N ASN A 101 -19.16 -33.58 -49.20
CA ASN A 101 -19.62 -33.85 -50.56
C ASN A 101 -19.19 -35.22 -51.14
N ASN A 102 -18.30 -36.01 -50.50
CA ASN A 102 -17.77 -37.27 -51.07
C ASN A 102 -17.69 -38.45 -50.05
N GLU A 103 -18.61 -39.42 -50.19
CA GLU A 103 -18.67 -40.85 -49.78
C GLU A 103 -18.10 -41.40 -48.43
N THR A 104 -18.87 -42.35 -47.84
CA THR A 104 -19.06 -42.56 -46.39
C THR A 104 -18.25 -43.69 -45.72
N THR A 105 -17.25 -44.31 -46.33
CA THR A 105 -16.55 -45.47 -45.74
C THR A 105 -15.06 -45.27 -45.39
N LEU A 106 -14.40 -44.25 -45.95
CA LEU A 106 -13.01 -43.86 -45.60
C LEU A 106 -12.93 -42.96 -44.35
N TYR A 107 -14.10 -42.61 -43.78
CA TYR A 107 -14.25 -41.60 -42.74
C TYR A 107 -13.86 -42.08 -41.33
N GLY A 108 -13.95 -43.39 -41.03
CA GLY A 108 -13.64 -43.92 -39.70
C GLY A 108 -12.17 -43.74 -39.34
N GLU A 109 -11.27 -44.30 -40.14
CA GLU A 109 -9.82 -44.29 -39.86
C GLU A 109 -9.24 -42.87 -39.78
N LYS A 110 -9.77 -41.94 -40.60
CA LYS A 110 -9.30 -40.56 -40.61
C LYS A 110 -9.85 -39.75 -39.44
N MET A 111 -11.08 -40.02 -39.00
CA MET A 111 -11.64 -39.42 -37.78
C MET A 111 -10.90 -39.91 -36.54
N ASP A 112 -10.53 -41.18 -36.50
CA ASP A 112 -9.72 -41.73 -35.40
C ASP A 112 -8.37 -41.00 -35.30
N SER A 113 -7.69 -40.76 -36.43
CA SER A 113 -6.42 -40.01 -36.44
C SER A 113 -6.54 -38.56 -35.94
N LEU A 114 -7.68 -37.91 -36.20
CA LEU A 114 -7.95 -36.55 -35.71
C LEU A 114 -8.27 -36.57 -34.21
N PHE A 115 -9.02 -37.57 -33.75
CA PHE A 115 -9.32 -37.75 -32.33
C PHE A 115 -8.05 -37.99 -31.52
N ASP A 116 -7.13 -38.80 -32.06
CA ASP A 116 -5.83 -39.06 -31.45
C ASP A 116 -4.97 -37.80 -31.39
N SER A 117 -4.92 -37.02 -32.47
CA SER A 117 -4.19 -35.75 -32.52
C SER A 117 -4.75 -34.71 -31.54
N LEU A 118 -6.08 -34.62 -31.43
CA LEU A 118 -6.76 -33.72 -30.51
C LEU A 118 -6.56 -34.14 -29.05
N SER A 119 -6.63 -35.45 -28.77
CA SER A 119 -6.37 -36.04 -27.47
C SER A 119 -4.94 -35.74 -27.01
N LEU A 120 -3.96 -35.90 -27.90
CA LEU A 120 -2.55 -35.58 -27.63
C LEU A 120 -2.34 -34.08 -27.32
N LYS A 121 -2.98 -33.20 -28.09
CA LYS A 121 -2.94 -31.74 -27.84
C LYS A 121 -3.62 -31.34 -26.52
N SER A 122 -4.72 -31.99 -26.17
CA SER A 122 -5.40 -31.76 -24.88
C SER A 122 -4.51 -32.19 -23.70
N GLN A 123 -3.83 -33.32 -23.83
CA GLN A 123 -2.93 -33.82 -22.81
C GLN A 123 -1.72 -32.90 -22.60
N THR A 124 -1.08 -32.47 -23.69
CA THR A 124 0.04 -31.52 -23.63
C THR A 124 -0.35 -30.16 -23.03
N LEU A 125 -1.56 -29.66 -23.32
CA LEU A 125 -2.09 -28.46 -22.67
C LEU A 125 -2.28 -28.65 -21.17
N SER A 126 -2.85 -29.78 -20.74
CA SER A 126 -3.03 -30.10 -19.32
C SER A 126 -1.70 -30.16 -18.57
N GLU A 127 -0.65 -30.69 -19.20
CA GLU A 127 0.69 -30.73 -18.62
C GLU A 127 1.32 -29.34 -18.50
N ALA A 128 1.17 -28.49 -19.52
CA ALA A 128 1.63 -27.10 -19.49
C ALA A 128 0.91 -26.26 -18.42
N GLU A 129 -0.39 -26.46 -18.22
CA GLU A 129 -1.15 -25.82 -17.14
C GLU A 129 -0.65 -26.24 -15.76
N LYS A 130 -0.43 -27.54 -15.54
CA LYS A 130 0.14 -28.04 -14.28
C LYS A 130 1.53 -27.48 -13.99
N GLU A 131 2.35 -27.27 -15.01
CA GLU A 131 3.68 -26.66 -14.84
C GLU A 131 3.57 -25.17 -14.50
N ARG A 132 2.64 -24.46 -15.14
CA ARG A 132 2.35 -23.06 -14.80
C ARG A 132 1.86 -22.93 -13.36
N GLU A 133 0.96 -23.80 -12.91
CA GLU A 133 0.48 -23.82 -11.52
C GLU A 133 1.62 -24.07 -10.53
N ARG A 134 2.49 -25.03 -10.80
CA ARG A 134 3.68 -25.29 -9.98
C ARG A 134 4.57 -24.05 -9.86
N LYS A 135 4.78 -23.34 -10.95
CA LYS A 135 5.60 -22.11 -10.97
C LYS A 135 4.94 -20.96 -10.20
N ILE A 136 3.61 -20.85 -10.25
CA ILE A 136 2.86 -19.87 -9.44
C ILE A 136 3.00 -20.20 -7.95
N VAL A 137 2.85 -21.46 -7.58
CA VAL A 137 3.00 -21.91 -6.18
C VAL A 137 4.44 -21.70 -5.68
N SER A 138 5.45 -21.91 -6.52
CA SER A 138 6.84 -21.63 -6.14
C SER A 138 7.08 -20.13 -5.95
N MET A 139 6.61 -19.28 -6.86
CA MET A 139 6.71 -17.82 -6.72
C MET A 139 5.99 -17.29 -5.48
N GLN A 140 4.81 -17.84 -5.14
CA GLN A 140 4.10 -17.48 -3.90
C GLN A 140 4.89 -17.88 -2.65
N ARG A 141 5.53 -19.05 -2.66
CA ARG A 141 6.40 -19.49 -1.56
C ARG A 141 7.62 -18.56 -1.44
N ASP A 142 8.29 -18.25 -2.54
CA ASP A 142 9.47 -17.38 -2.54
C ASP A 142 9.13 -15.97 -2.06
N SER A 143 8.00 -15.41 -2.51
CA SER A 143 7.47 -14.13 -2.03
C SER A 143 7.17 -14.16 -0.52
N HIS A 144 6.56 -15.23 -0.01
CA HIS A 144 6.31 -15.39 1.42
C HIS A 144 7.61 -15.54 2.23
N GLU A 145 8.63 -16.19 1.67
CA GLU A 145 9.95 -16.30 2.30
C GLU A 145 10.71 -14.97 2.31
N GLU A 146 10.70 -14.21 1.22
CA GLU A 146 11.24 -12.85 1.16
C GLU A 146 10.53 -11.94 2.17
N HIS A 147 9.22 -12.03 2.27
CA HIS A 147 8.44 -11.29 3.27
C HIS A 147 8.87 -11.66 4.71
N LYS A 148 9.11 -12.95 4.98
CA LYS A 148 9.65 -13.40 6.28
C LYS A 148 11.09 -12.99 6.53
N ARG A 149 11.93 -12.85 5.49
CA ARG A 149 13.30 -12.34 5.60
C ARG A 149 13.28 -10.86 5.94
N PHE A 150 12.45 -10.07 5.24
CA PHE A 150 12.23 -8.66 5.56
C PHE A 150 11.74 -8.45 7.00
N GLN A 151 10.86 -9.34 7.50
CA GLN A 151 10.42 -9.31 8.90
C GLN A 151 11.50 -9.73 9.91
N ARG A 152 12.48 -10.58 9.53
CA ARG A 152 13.61 -10.98 10.40
C ARG A 152 14.70 -9.93 10.47
N ASP A 153 15.00 -9.28 9.35
CA ASP A 153 15.99 -8.20 9.28
C ASP A 153 15.46 -6.90 9.92
N ALA A 154 14.13 -6.73 10.00
CA ALA A 154 13.46 -5.73 10.84
C ALA A 154 13.46 -6.11 12.33
N GLY A 155 14.54 -6.72 12.81
CA GLY A 155 14.81 -7.07 14.20
C GLY A 155 15.07 -5.85 15.08
N GLU A 156 14.10 -4.94 15.17
CA GLU A 156 13.84 -4.11 16.34
C GLU A 156 12.41 -3.58 16.22
N LYS A 157 11.64 -3.66 17.31
CA LYS A 157 10.20 -3.33 17.45
C LYS A 157 9.79 -1.89 17.06
N ARG A 158 10.63 -1.14 16.33
CA ARG A 158 10.48 0.28 16.04
C ARG A 158 9.57 0.58 14.85
N ASN A 159 9.27 -0.40 14.00
CA ASN A 159 8.45 -0.18 12.80
C ASN A 159 7.09 -0.86 12.95
N SER A 160 6.09 -0.15 13.50
CA SER A 160 4.70 -0.60 13.52
C SER A 160 3.95 -0.03 12.32
N CYS A 161 3.36 -0.89 11.51
CA CYS A 161 2.59 -0.49 10.33
C CYS A 161 1.50 -1.52 10.05
N PHE A 162 0.31 -1.06 9.66
CA PHE A 162 -0.74 -1.94 9.18
C PHE A 162 -1.40 -1.37 7.94
N LEU A 163 -1.93 -2.28 7.12
CA LEU A 163 -2.75 -1.98 5.97
C LEU A 163 -3.87 -3.01 5.89
N SER A 164 -5.09 -2.54 6.07
CA SER A 164 -6.30 -3.35 6.08
C SER A 164 -7.30 -2.87 5.03
N PHE A 165 -8.14 -3.78 4.57
CA PHE A 165 -9.17 -3.51 3.58
C PHE A 165 -10.42 -4.34 3.91
N ARG A 166 -11.52 -4.03 3.26
CA ARG A 166 -12.75 -4.83 3.35
C ARG A 166 -13.06 -5.43 1.98
N PRO A 167 -13.15 -6.77 1.83
CA PRO A 167 -13.39 -7.41 0.55
C PRO A 167 -14.85 -7.33 0.08
N SER A 168 -15.79 -7.08 1.00
CA SER A 168 -17.24 -7.03 0.72
C SER A 168 -17.88 -5.76 1.27
N SER A 169 -19.03 -5.37 0.72
CA SER A 169 -19.79 -4.22 1.23
C SER A 169 -20.32 -4.48 2.65
N GLN A 170 -20.41 -3.41 3.45
CA GLN A 170 -21.05 -3.44 4.77
C GLN A 170 -22.31 -2.58 4.72
N ALA A 171 -23.44 -3.14 5.15
CA ALA A 171 -24.60 -2.34 5.48
C ALA A 171 -24.32 -1.65 6.81
N LEU A 172 -24.33 -0.31 6.82
CA LEU A 172 -24.02 0.50 8.00
C LEU A 172 -25.28 1.22 8.49
N SER A 173 -25.50 1.17 9.79
CA SER A 173 -26.47 1.98 10.51
C SER A 173 -25.81 3.24 11.10
N SER A 174 -26.60 4.10 11.74
CA SER A 174 -26.08 5.34 12.31
C SER A 174 -25.07 5.06 13.42
N LYS A 175 -23.87 5.66 13.32
CA LYS A 175 -22.75 5.53 14.28
C LYS A 175 -22.18 4.12 14.41
N GLU A 176 -22.27 3.32 13.36
CA GLU A 176 -21.70 1.97 13.33
C GLU A 176 -20.20 1.98 13.01
N ILE A 177 -19.47 0.99 13.53
CA ILE A 177 -18.04 0.79 13.26
C ILE A 177 -17.87 0.17 11.87
N VAL A 178 -17.02 0.80 11.06
CA VAL A 178 -16.62 0.25 9.75
C VAL A 178 -15.57 -0.83 9.95
N ILE A 179 -15.83 -2.05 9.47
CA ILE A 179 -14.96 -3.21 9.70
C ILE A 179 -14.03 -3.45 8.52
N PHE A 180 -12.72 -3.48 8.77
CA PHE A 180 -11.68 -3.83 7.78
C PHE A 180 -11.00 -5.15 8.18
N ASP A 181 -11.61 -6.26 7.79
CA ASP A 181 -11.22 -7.62 8.18
C ASP A 181 -10.15 -8.26 7.29
N GLY A 182 -9.93 -7.73 6.08
CA GLY A 182 -8.80 -8.09 5.24
C GLY A 182 -7.51 -7.42 5.70
N ILE A 183 -6.41 -8.18 5.80
CA ILE A 183 -5.09 -7.67 6.19
C ILE A 183 -4.10 -7.92 5.06
N TRP A 184 -3.53 -6.84 4.51
CA TRP A 184 -2.34 -6.94 3.65
C TRP A 184 -1.05 -6.89 4.47
N THR A 185 -1.00 -6.10 5.54
CA THR A 185 0.19 -5.98 6.40
C THR A 185 -0.22 -5.62 7.83
N ASN A 186 0.49 -6.17 8.83
CA ASN A 186 0.29 -5.85 10.25
C ASN A 186 1.61 -6.04 11.03
N VAL A 187 2.63 -5.29 10.64
CA VAL A 187 3.95 -5.29 11.30
C VAL A 187 3.82 -4.69 12.70
N GLY A 188 4.38 -5.36 13.70
CA GLY A 188 4.23 -5.00 15.11
C GLY A 188 2.94 -5.52 15.75
N LYS A 189 2.03 -6.12 14.97
CA LYS A 189 0.78 -6.75 15.43
C LYS A 189 -0.08 -5.82 16.31
N GLY A 190 -0.09 -4.53 15.97
CA GLY A 190 -0.86 -3.53 16.70
C GLY A 190 -2.33 -3.50 16.27
N TYR A 191 -2.65 -3.91 15.04
CA TYR A 191 -4.02 -3.90 14.51
C TYR A 191 -4.76 -5.21 14.77
N GLU A 192 -5.97 -5.14 15.30
CA GLU A 192 -6.88 -6.27 15.48
C GLU A 192 -8.06 -6.14 14.48
N PRO A 193 -8.19 -7.02 13.48
CA PRO A 193 -9.18 -6.90 12.40
C PRO A 193 -10.62 -7.11 12.88
N ILE A 194 -10.83 -7.91 13.94
CA ILE A 194 -12.17 -8.21 14.45
C ILE A 194 -12.75 -7.00 15.17
N THR A 195 -11.95 -6.35 16.02
CA THR A 195 -12.38 -5.17 16.78
C THR A 195 -12.11 -3.87 16.04
N VAL A 196 -11.34 -3.91 14.94
CA VAL A 196 -10.89 -2.75 14.15
C VAL A 196 -10.07 -1.76 14.99
N ILE A 197 -9.38 -2.26 16.03
CA ILE A 197 -8.62 -1.42 16.96
C ILE A 197 -7.13 -1.54 16.63
N PHE A 198 -6.48 -0.40 16.44
CA PHE A 198 -5.03 -0.31 16.45
C PHE A 198 -4.54 0.06 17.86
N LYS A 199 -3.88 -0.88 18.53
CA LYS A 199 -3.18 -0.64 19.78
C LYS A 199 -1.72 -0.30 19.48
N ALA A 200 -1.35 0.95 19.71
CA ALA A 200 0.01 1.44 19.52
C ALA A 200 1.00 0.59 20.34
N PRO A 201 1.93 -0.16 19.71
CA PRO A 201 2.82 -1.04 20.44
C PRO A 201 3.94 -0.28 21.16
N GLN A 202 4.22 0.96 20.74
CA GLN A 202 5.22 1.85 21.34
C GLN A 202 4.72 3.30 21.36
N PRO A 203 5.16 4.13 22.32
CA PRO A 203 4.90 5.56 22.28
C PRO A 203 5.54 6.20 21.02
N GLY A 204 4.79 7.02 20.29
CA GLY A 204 5.30 7.66 19.08
C GLY A 204 4.22 8.40 18.31
N LEU A 205 4.62 9.01 17.20
CA LEU A 205 3.72 9.61 16.23
C LEU A 205 3.25 8.53 15.25
N TYR A 206 1.94 8.47 15.02
CA TYR A 206 1.31 7.55 14.08
C TYR A 206 0.55 8.33 13.02
N HIS A 207 0.57 7.82 11.79
CA HIS A 207 -0.15 8.39 10.66
C HIS A 207 -1.24 7.41 10.24
N PHE A 208 -2.47 7.92 10.11
CA PHE A 208 -3.63 7.13 9.69
C PHE A 208 -4.23 7.74 8.43
N THR A 209 -4.55 6.89 7.47
CA THR A 209 -5.29 7.25 6.27
C THR A 209 -6.35 6.17 6.04
N ALA A 210 -7.55 6.59 5.71
CA ALA A 210 -8.65 5.69 5.42
C ALA A 210 -9.46 6.26 4.26
N VAL A 211 -9.92 5.38 3.39
CA VAL A 211 -10.80 5.70 2.27
C VAL A 211 -11.99 4.77 2.38
N VAL A 212 -13.20 5.35 2.39
CA VAL A 212 -14.45 4.59 2.40
C VAL A 212 -15.33 5.13 1.29
N MET A 213 -15.95 4.21 0.55
CA MET A 213 -16.83 4.53 -0.56
C MET A 213 -18.28 4.21 -0.16
N PRO A 214 -19.18 5.21 -0.12
CA PRO A 214 -20.60 4.96 0.13
C PRO A 214 -21.25 4.26 -1.07
N SER A 215 -22.30 3.49 -0.81
CA SER A 215 -23.22 3.05 -1.86
C SER A 215 -23.91 4.26 -2.49
N SER A 216 -24.20 4.18 -3.80
CA SER A 216 -24.79 5.27 -4.58
C SER A 216 -25.98 5.93 -3.87
N GLY A 217 -25.94 7.26 -3.73
CA GLY A 217 -27.02 8.06 -3.15
C GLY A 217 -26.98 8.24 -1.62
N SER A 218 -25.94 7.73 -0.94
CA SER A 218 -25.75 7.93 0.50
C SER A 218 -24.53 8.80 0.81
N THR A 219 -24.59 9.57 1.90
CA THR A 219 -23.44 10.31 2.43
C THR A 219 -22.89 9.54 3.62
N LEU A 220 -21.59 9.27 3.59
CA LEU A 220 -20.87 8.68 4.72
C LEU A 220 -19.91 9.72 5.29
N SER A 221 -19.79 9.75 6.62
CA SER A 221 -18.72 10.47 7.30
C SER A 221 -17.96 9.48 8.14
N LEU A 222 -16.63 9.48 7.98
CA LEU A 222 -15.76 8.61 8.76
C LEU A 222 -15.18 9.42 9.92
N TYR A 223 -15.14 8.78 11.09
CA TYR A 223 -14.62 9.38 12.30
C TYR A 223 -13.45 8.56 12.81
N LEU A 224 -12.30 9.21 13.01
CA LEU A 224 -11.15 8.59 13.66
C LEU A 224 -11.21 8.88 15.16
N HIS A 225 -11.19 7.83 15.96
CA HIS A 225 -11.20 7.91 17.42
C HIS A 225 -9.84 7.53 17.99
N HIS A 226 -9.42 8.23 19.03
CA HIS A 226 -8.31 7.83 19.90
C HIS A 226 -8.84 7.58 21.30
N ASN A 227 -8.81 6.31 21.72
CA ASN A 227 -9.59 5.81 22.85
C ASN A 227 -11.07 6.16 22.63
N GLU A 228 -11.64 7.09 23.39
CA GLU A 228 -13.05 7.49 23.26
C GLU A 228 -13.22 8.88 22.64
N LEU A 229 -12.13 9.57 22.30
CA LEU A 229 -12.18 10.93 21.77
C LEU A 229 -12.14 10.93 20.24
N GLN A 230 -13.15 11.53 19.62
CA GLN A 230 -13.12 11.80 18.18
C GLN A 230 -12.02 12.83 17.86
N ILE A 231 -11.09 12.46 16.99
CA ILE A 231 -9.94 13.30 16.60
C ILE A 231 -10.23 14.02 15.27
N THR A 232 -10.73 13.28 14.28
CA THR A 232 -10.96 13.81 12.93
C THR A 232 -12.25 13.26 12.34
N ARG A 233 -12.86 14.04 11.46
CA ARG A 233 -13.95 13.64 10.56
C ARG A 233 -13.49 13.83 9.12
N SER A 234 -13.67 12.81 8.28
CA SER A 234 -13.48 12.89 6.82
C SER A 234 -14.78 12.61 6.08
#